data_AF-A0A940VNA7-F1
#
_entry.id   AF-A0A940VNA7-F1
#
_cell.length_a   1.000
_cell.length_b   1.000
_cell.length_c   1.000
_cell.angle_alpha   90.00
_cell.angle_beta   90.00
_cell.angle_gamma   90.00
#
_symmetry.space_group_name_H-M   'P 1'
#
loop_
_entity.id
_entity.type
_entity.pdbx_description
1 polymer ?
#
loop_
_entity_poly.entity_id
_entity_poly.type
_entity_poly.pdbx_seq_one_letter_code
_entity_poly.pdbx_strand_id
1 'polypeptide(L)'
;MKSCIASDSYEGVFVYYQDEIERDEALEYAKDEIKDWEEKGKRLESVSLSLDNEDVVITAREWSHIRRIRRITGYLSEVTNFNDAKRAELSDRTNNDNQEYNYPSDRERYLNKML
;
A
#
# COMPACT_ATOMS: atom_id res chain seq x y z
N MET A 1 -17.14 3.18 21.58
CA MET A 1 -15.89 3.82 21.12
C MET A 1 -15.17 4.27 22.37
N LYS A 2 -14.05 3.61 22.74
CA LYS A 2 -13.24 4.07 23.88
C LYS A 2 -12.65 5.43 23.47
N SER A 3 -13.13 6.50 24.10
CA SER A 3 -12.67 7.87 23.85
C SER A 3 -11.26 8.01 24.39
N CYS A 4 -10.27 8.18 23.52
CA CYS A 4 -9.00 8.76 23.92
C CYS A 4 -9.28 10.19 24.39
N ILE A 5 -8.87 10.54 25.61
CA ILE A 5 -9.21 11.84 26.21
C ILE A 5 -8.00 12.78 26.13
N ALA A 6 -6.80 12.24 26.31
CA ALA A 6 -5.54 12.95 26.15
C ALA A 6 -4.63 12.29 25.09
N SER A 7 -3.76 13.09 24.49
CA SER A 7 -2.75 12.64 23.53
C SER A 7 -1.42 13.35 23.71
N ASP A 8 -0.34 12.60 23.48
CA ASP A 8 1.04 13.09 23.44
C ASP A 8 1.80 12.37 22.31
N SER A 9 3.07 12.71 22.14
CA SER A 9 3.96 12.06 21.19
C SER A 9 5.33 11.85 21.81
N TYR A 10 5.88 10.65 21.65
CA TYR A 10 7.24 10.33 22.06
C TYR A 10 7.99 9.68 20.91
N GLU A 11 9.13 10.24 20.51
CA GLU A 11 9.97 9.73 19.41
C GLU A 11 9.22 9.50 18.07
N GLY A 12 8.17 10.28 17.83
CA GLY A 12 7.33 10.18 16.63
C GLY A 12 6.29 9.06 16.69
N VAL A 13 6.10 8.42 17.85
CA VAL A 13 5.00 7.51 18.16
C VAL A 13 3.89 8.30 18.87
N PHE A 14 2.65 8.11 18.45
CA PHE A 14 1.49 8.74 19.09
C PHE A 14 1.10 7.99 20.36
N VAL A 15 0.97 8.69 21.48
CA VAL A 15 0.55 8.11 22.76
C VAL A 15 -0.83 8.65 23.09
N TYR A 16 -1.81 7.76 23.23
CA TYR A 16 -3.17 8.09 23.65
C TYR A 16 -3.41 7.51 25.03
N TYR A 17 -3.98 8.27 25.94
CA TYR A 17 -4.27 7.80 27.30
C TYR A 17 -5.57 8.40 27.83
N GLN A 18 -6.13 7.73 28.83
CA GLN A 18 -7.29 8.20 29.58
C GLN A 18 -6.85 9.20 30.65
N ASP A 19 -7.76 10.10 31.06
CA ASP A 19 -7.45 11.17 32.03
C ASP A 19 -7.04 10.64 33.40
N GLU A 20 -7.45 9.42 33.73
CA GLU A 20 -7.09 8.73 34.96
C GLU A 20 -5.62 8.27 35.00
N ILE A 21 -4.94 8.27 33.85
CA ILE A 21 -3.51 7.93 33.74
C ILE A 21 -2.72 9.24 33.66
N GLU A 22 -1.74 9.41 34.56
CA GLU A 22 -0.90 10.59 34.53
C GLU A 22 -0.02 10.60 33.28
N ARG A 23 0.25 11.79 32.74
CA ARG A 23 1.06 11.95 31.53
C ARG A 23 2.44 11.28 31.64
N ASP A 24 3.13 11.48 32.76
CA ASP A 24 4.50 10.96 32.91
C ASP A 24 4.50 9.43 33.03
N GLU A 25 3.52 8.87 33.74
CA GLU A 25 3.27 7.42 33.79
C GLU A 25 2.96 6.86 32.39
N ALA A 26 2.08 7.52 31.64
CA ALA A 26 1.74 7.14 30.27
C ALA A 26 2.97 7.12 29.34
N LEU A 27 3.89 8.07 29.52
CA LEU A 27 5.13 8.12 28.75
C LEU A 27 6.13 7.04 29.15
N GLU A 28 6.18 6.63 30.43
CA GLU A 28 6.99 5.49 30.85
C GLU A 28 6.52 4.19 30.20
N TYR A 29 5.21 3.90 30.25
CA TYR A 29 4.65 2.73 29.55
C TYR A 29 4.91 2.77 28.04
N ALA A 30 4.78 3.94 27.42
CA ALA A 30 5.05 4.09 26.01
C ALA A 30 6.54 3.83 25.66
N LYS A 31 7.48 4.27 26.50
CA LYS A 31 8.92 4.04 26.30
C LYS A 31 9.28 2.56 26.35
N ASP A 32 8.76 1.86 27.36
CA ASP A 32 9.00 0.42 27.53
C ASP A 32 8.43 -0.35 26.33
N GLU A 33 7.21 -0.03 25.90
CA GLU A 33 6.59 -0.66 24.74
C GLU A 33 7.38 -0.36 23.44
N ILE A 34 7.85 0.87 23.23
CA ILE A 34 8.68 1.21 22.06
C ILE A 34 9.94 0.35 22.01
N LYS A 35 10.65 0.25 23.13
CA LYS A 35 11.87 -0.55 23.23
C LYS A 35 11.61 -2.02 22.93
N ASP A 36 10.56 -2.60 23.52
CA ASP A 36 10.17 -4.00 23.29
C ASP A 36 9.84 -4.29 21.82
N TRP A 37 9.30 -3.32 21.09
CA TRP A 37 9.01 -3.45 19.67
C TRP A 37 10.24 -3.27 18.78
N GLU A 38 11.14 -2.36 19.14
CA GLU A 38 12.43 -2.18 18.46
C GLU A 38 13.30 -3.44 18.58
N GLU A 39 13.31 -4.09 19.76
CA GLU A 39 14.00 -5.38 19.97
C GLU A 39 13.45 -6.49 19.06
N LYS A 40 12.15 -6.41 18.71
CA LYS A 40 11.49 -7.32 17.75
C LYS A 40 11.71 -6.91 16.29
N GLY A 41 12.46 -5.83 16.02
CA GLY A 41 12.72 -5.30 14.69
C GLY A 41 11.50 -4.64 14.04
N LYS A 42 10.53 -4.21 14.85
CA LYS A 42 9.30 -3.54 14.39
C LYS A 42 9.28 -2.11 14.88
N ARG A 43 8.50 -1.26 14.20
CA ARG A 43 8.31 0.14 14.58
C ARG A 43 6.86 0.38 14.96
N LEU A 44 6.62 1.11 16.04
CA LEU A 44 5.28 1.53 16.46
C LEU A 44 4.83 2.80 15.73
N GLU A 45 3.54 2.85 15.40
CA GLU A 45 2.85 4.07 14.98
C GLU A 45 2.21 4.75 16.19
N SER A 46 1.52 3.98 17.03
CA SER A 46 0.79 4.51 18.17
C SER A 46 0.63 3.50 19.30
N VAL A 47 0.56 4.01 20.52
CA VAL A 47 0.21 3.27 21.74
C VAL A 47 -1.05 3.90 22.34
N SER A 48 -2.00 3.07 22.75
CA SER A 48 -3.22 3.47 23.44
C SER A 48 -3.29 2.81 24.80
N LEU A 49 -3.36 3.62 25.84
CA LEU A 49 -3.41 3.22 27.24
C LEU A 49 -4.83 3.44 27.76
N SER A 50 -5.43 2.41 28.35
CA SER A 50 -6.71 2.52 29.04
C SER A 50 -6.68 1.75 30.34
N LEU A 51 -7.31 2.29 31.37
CA LEU A 51 -7.51 1.64 32.65
C LEU A 51 -8.71 0.69 32.56
N ASP A 52 -8.53 -0.55 32.98
CA ASP A 52 -9.58 -1.55 33.16
C ASP A 52 -9.57 -2.03 34.62
N ASN A 53 -10.38 -1.37 35.46
CA ASN A 53 -10.36 -1.52 36.91
C ASN A 53 -9.00 -1.12 37.52
N GLU A 54 -8.18 -2.10 37.89
CA GLU A 54 -6.83 -1.89 38.48
C GLU A 54 -5.71 -2.14 37.46
N ASP A 55 -6.05 -2.61 36.25
CA ASP A 55 -5.07 -2.97 35.23
C ASP A 55 -4.92 -1.87 34.16
N VAL A 56 -3.68 -1.60 33.75
CA VAL A 56 -3.40 -0.75 32.58
C VAL A 56 -3.35 -1.61 31.33
N VAL A 57 -4.32 -1.42 30.44
CA VAL A 57 -4.41 -2.09 29.15
C VAL A 57 -3.66 -1.27 28.10
N ILE A 58 -2.56 -1.84 27.61
CA ILE A 58 -1.73 -1.26 26.55
C ILE A 58 -2.11 -1.89 25.21
N THR A 59 -2.54 -1.06 24.27
CA THR A 59 -2.81 -1.47 22.89
C THR A 59 -1.84 -0.77 21.95
N ALA A 60 -0.94 -1.54 21.33
CA ALA A 60 0.07 -1.02 20.44
C ALA A 60 -0.29 -1.29 18.96
N ARG A 61 0.00 -0.32 18.09
CA ARG A 61 -0.22 -0.41 16.64
C ARG A 61 1.09 -0.32 15.89
N GLU A 62 1.36 -1.35 15.09
CA GLU A 62 2.53 -1.40 14.23
C GLU A 62 2.45 -0.35 13.11
N TRP A 63 3.58 0.32 12.85
CA TRP A 63 3.72 1.19 11.70
C TRP A 63 3.84 0.36 10.42
N SER A 64 2.90 0.58 9.49
CA SER A 64 2.91 -0.05 8.17
C SER A 64 3.26 0.96 7.08
N HIS A 65 4.04 0.52 6.11
CA HIS A 65 4.31 1.27 4.90
C HIS A 65 3.01 1.51 4.10
N ILE A 66 2.80 2.74 3.63
CA ILE A 66 1.71 3.08 2.71
C ILE A 66 2.06 2.58 1.31
N ARG A 67 1.25 1.68 0.76
CA ARG A 67 1.37 1.24 -0.65
C ARG A 67 0.40 2.02 -1.53
N ARG A 68 0.93 2.69 -2.56
CA ARG A 68 0.13 3.40 -3.57
C ARG A 68 -0.04 2.52 -4.80
N ILE A 69 -1.26 2.06 -5.04
CA ILE A 69 -1.63 1.26 -6.21
C ILE A 69 -2.41 2.15 -7.17
N ARG A 70 -2.02 2.21 -8.44
CA ARG A 70 -2.78 2.91 -9.49
C ARG A 70 -3.50 1.89 -10.38
N ARG A 71 -4.71 2.23 -10.81
CA ARG A 71 -5.46 1.47 -11.80
C ARG A 71 -5.24 2.08 -13.18
N ILE A 72 -4.57 1.37 -14.06
CA ILE A 72 -4.29 1.81 -15.44
C ILE A 72 -4.97 0.81 -16.37
N THR A 73 -5.92 1.28 -17.18
CA THR A 73 -6.63 0.48 -18.20
C THR A 73 -7.02 -0.93 -17.74
N GLY A 74 -7.66 -1.04 -16.58
CA GLY A 74 -8.15 -2.33 -16.05
C GLY A 74 -7.18 -3.11 -15.16
N TYR A 75 -5.88 -2.79 -15.15
CA TYR A 75 -4.87 -3.48 -14.34
C TYR A 75 -4.51 -2.70 -13.07
N LEU A 76 -4.30 -3.42 -11.97
CA LEU A 76 -3.71 -2.88 -10.74
C LEU A 76 -2.18 -2.98 -10.89
N SER A 77 -1.50 -1.83 -10.94
CA SER A 77 -0.04 -1.79 -10.97
C SER A 77 0.48 -0.85 -9.87
N GLU A 78 1.55 -1.28 -9.21
CA GLU A 78 2.31 -0.39 -8.33
C GLU A 78 2.96 0.71 -9.17
N VAL A 79 3.20 1.89 -8.57
CA VAL A 79 3.80 3.03 -9.30
C VAL A 79 5.15 2.68 -9.92
N THR A 80 5.91 1.77 -9.30
CA THR A 80 7.19 1.26 -9.79
C THR A 80 7.07 0.42 -11.05
N ASN A 81 5.91 -0.21 -11.29
CA ASN A 81 5.67 -1.19 -12.35
C ASN A 81 4.81 -0.62 -13.49
N PHE A 82 4.83 0.71 -13.66
CA PHE A 82 3.99 1.42 -14.64
C PHE A 82 4.16 0.90 -16.07
N ASN A 83 5.33 0.35 -16.40
CA ASN A 83 5.67 -0.08 -17.77
C ASN A 83 5.66 -1.59 -17.98
N ASP A 84 5.44 -2.40 -16.95
CA ASP A 84 5.56 -3.86 -17.07
C ASP A 84 4.43 -4.46 -17.91
N ALA A 85 3.20 -3.96 -17.73
CA ALA A 85 2.06 -4.37 -18.55
C ALA A 85 2.27 -4.03 -20.03
N LYS A 86 2.89 -2.87 -20.33
CA LYS A 86 3.22 -2.48 -21.72
C LYS A 86 4.38 -3.28 -22.29
N ARG A 87 5.37 -3.65 -21.47
CA ARG A 87 6.46 -4.54 -21.89
C ARG A 87 5.97 -5.95 -22.20
N ALA A 88 5.04 -6.48 -21.41
CA ALA A 88 4.39 -7.75 -21.68
C ALA A 88 3.55 -7.72 -22.98
N GLU A 89 2.76 -6.66 -23.19
CA GLU A 89 2.04 -6.46 -24.46
C GLU A 89 3.03 -6.38 -25.64
N LEU A 90 4.16 -5.71 -25.46
CA LEU A 90 5.18 -5.55 -26.50
C LEU A 90 5.95 -6.85 -26.79
N SER A 91 6.14 -7.74 -25.81
CA SER A 91 6.69 -9.08 -26.06
C SER A 91 5.70 -9.99 -26.79
N ASP A 92 4.40 -9.82 -26.54
CA ASP A 92 3.34 -10.56 -27.23
C ASP A 92 3.08 -10.02 -28.65
N ARG A 93 3.62 -8.85 -29.00
CA ARG A 93 3.60 -8.36 -30.39
C ARG A 93 4.55 -9.22 -31.23
N THR A 94 3.96 -10.14 -31.98
CA THR A 94 4.64 -10.76 -33.12
C THR A 94 4.97 -9.68 -34.16
N ASN A 95 6.25 -9.47 -34.42
CA ASN A 95 6.71 -8.63 -35.54
C ASN A 95 6.21 -9.26 -36.85
N ASN A 96 5.20 -8.66 -37.48
CA ASN A 96 4.73 -9.05 -38.80
C ASN A 96 5.69 -8.61 -39.93
N ASP A 97 6.95 -8.31 -39.60
CA ASP A 97 7.93 -7.74 -40.53
C ASP A 97 8.33 -8.71 -41.67
N ASN A 98 7.96 -9.99 -41.58
CA ASN A 98 8.26 -11.02 -42.59
C ASN A 98 7.02 -11.59 -43.29
N GLN A 99 5.87 -10.89 -43.26
CA GLN A 99 4.74 -11.26 -44.10
C GLN A 99 4.75 -10.40 -45.36
N GLU A 100 5.31 -10.96 -46.45
CA GLU A 100 5.11 -10.44 -47.79
C GLU A 100 3.63 -10.57 -48.14
N TYR A 101 2.85 -9.55 -47.82
CA TYR A 101 1.44 -9.49 -48.18
C TYR A 101 1.33 -9.32 -49.69
N ASN A 102 1.09 -10.42 -50.40
CA ASN A 102 0.68 -10.38 -51.79
C ASN A 102 -0.77 -9.89 -51.87
N TYR A 103 -0.96 -8.56 -51.78
CA TYR A 103 -2.26 -7.93 -52.05
C TYR A 103 -2.49 -7.98 -53.56
N PRO A 104 -3.54 -8.67 -54.04
CA PRO A 104 -3.94 -8.55 -55.43
C PRO A 104 -4.26 -7.08 -55.68
N SER A 105 -3.70 -6.50 -56.75
CA SER A 105 -4.02 -5.12 -57.11
C SER A 105 -5.54 -4.98 -57.20
N ASP A 106 -6.10 -3.87 -56.71
CA ASP A 106 -7.56 -3.66 -56.63
C ASP A 106 -8.28 -3.98 -57.96
N ARG A 107 -7.57 -3.82 -59.09
CA ARG A 107 -8.03 -4.17 -60.44
C ARG A 107 -8.45 -5.64 -60.61
N GLU A 108 -7.73 -6.60 -60.04
CA GLU A 108 -8.07 -8.02 -60.14
C GLU A 108 -9.28 -8.40 -59.28
N ARG A 109 -9.46 -7.70 -58.15
CA ARG A 109 -10.56 -7.93 -57.22
C ARG A 109 -11.91 -7.50 -57.79
N TYR A 110 -11.93 -6.45 -58.61
CA TYR A 110 -13.14 -5.98 -59.29
C TYR A 110 -13.51 -6.83 -60.53
N LEU A 111 -12.52 -7.39 -61.23
CA LEU A 111 -12.76 -8.20 -62.44
C LEU A 111 -13.41 -9.56 -62.13
N ASN A 112 -13.05 -10.21 -61.02
CA ASN A 112 -13.63 -11.50 -60.61
C ASN A 112 -15.02 -11.41 -59.97
N LYS A 113 -15.58 -10.21 -59.80
CA LYS A 113 -16.92 -9.99 -59.25
C LYS A 113 -17.98 -9.68 -60.32
N MET A 114 -17.56 -9.60 -61.58
CA MET A 114 -18.41 -9.27 -62.75
C MET A 114 -18.64 -10.46 -63.71
N LEU A 115 -18.28 -11.68 -63.31
CA LEU A 115 -18.63 -12.94 -63.97
C LEU A 115 -19.48 -13.78 -63.03
#